data_AF-A0A183B5J8-F1
#
_entry.id   AF-A0A183B5J8-F1
#
_cell.length_a   1.000
_cell.length_b   1.000
_cell.length_c   1.000
_cell.angle_alpha   90.00
_cell.angle_beta   90.00
_cell.angle_gamma   90.00
#
_symmetry.space_group_name_H-M   'P 1'
#
loop_
_entity.id
_entity.type
_entity.pdbx_description
1 polymer ?
#
loop_
_entity_poly.entity_id
_entity_poly.type
_entity_poly.pdbx_seq_one_letter_code
_entity_poly.pdbx_strand_id
1 'polypeptide(L)'
;MLLQSIRHEGLLLAASQLQWPEDATDVHKTWDRIKTKIISLADAFASLLPHGRLNRPWWWSRWLAKLLSRKRAAWKRFLATNGHSRYLQYLKERNTYDRAQSDSKKRYELTLEQKSKTCPKAYYGYVQSKAATGEAIGCIRDAGGNPTITSLEKASALQQHYEESFTGDLDNALPAHSITTEYKAWSQPQTEETKGIQNDKSQLLLAAYHQQLEQADKRDSQLWQRARPEEDAQ
;
A
#
# COMPACT_ATOMS: atom_id res chain seq x y z
N MET A 1 -17.36 -27.73 9.47
CA MET A 1 -16.83 -27.38 10.82
C MET A 1 -15.92 -28.47 11.39
N LEU A 2 -16.20 -29.77 11.21
CA LEU A 2 -15.38 -30.87 11.77
C LEU A 2 -13.90 -30.88 11.33
N LEU A 3 -13.59 -30.51 10.07
CA LEU A 3 -12.21 -30.44 9.56
C LEU A 3 -11.36 -29.30 10.15
N GLN A 4 -11.96 -28.30 10.79
CA GLN A 4 -11.22 -27.26 11.53
C GLN A 4 -10.92 -27.71 12.95
N SER A 5 -11.85 -28.45 13.59
CA SER A 5 -11.69 -28.98 14.95
C SER A 5 -10.55 -29.99 15.06
N ILE A 6 -10.46 -30.95 14.12
CA ILE A 6 -9.44 -32.02 14.14
C ILE A 6 -8.02 -31.46 13.97
N ARG A 7 -7.84 -30.38 13.21
CA ARG A 7 -6.53 -29.75 13.00
C ARG A 7 -6.02 -29.00 14.22
N HIS A 8 -6.93 -28.42 15.00
CA HIS A 8 -6.58 -27.68 16.20
C HIS A 8 -6.11 -28.60 17.33
N GLU A 9 -6.80 -29.72 17.56
CA GLU A 9 -6.42 -30.72 18.57
C GLU A 9 -5.08 -31.38 18.25
N GLY A 10 -4.83 -31.72 16.98
CA GLY A 10 -3.54 -32.26 16.54
C GLY A 10 -2.37 -31.28 16.75
N LEU A 11 -2.60 -29.99 16.54
CA LEU A 11 -1.59 -28.95 16.79
C LEU A 11 -1.25 -28.84 18.28
N LEU A 12 -2.26 -28.83 19.16
CA LEU A 12 -2.05 -28.76 20.61
C LEU A 12 -1.27 -29.97 21.12
N LEU A 13 -1.61 -31.17 20.63
CA LEU A 13 -0.94 -32.40 21.01
C LEU A 13 0.53 -32.39 20.52
N ALA A 14 0.77 -32.02 19.26
CA ALA A 14 2.12 -31.91 18.71
C ALA A 14 2.97 -30.83 19.41
N ALA A 15 2.35 -29.69 19.78
CA ALA A 15 3.00 -28.65 20.55
C ALA A 15 3.37 -29.12 21.97
N SER A 16 2.51 -29.92 22.62
CA SER A 16 2.77 -30.45 23.95
C SER A 16 3.91 -31.48 24.00
N GLN A 17 4.14 -32.19 22.89
CA GLN A 17 5.23 -33.16 22.75
C GLN A 17 6.58 -32.53 22.37
N LEU A 18 6.59 -31.22 22.09
CA LEU A 18 7.79 -30.53 21.67
C LEU A 18 8.70 -30.26 22.88
N GLN A 19 9.86 -30.90 22.92
CA GLN A 19 10.87 -30.61 23.94
C GLN A 19 11.50 -29.25 23.66
N TRP A 20 11.50 -28.33 24.63
CA TRP A 20 12.16 -27.03 24.47
C TRP A 20 13.65 -27.14 24.81
N PRO A 21 14.54 -26.43 24.10
CA PRO A 21 15.95 -26.41 24.44
C PRO A 21 16.14 -25.69 25.78
N GLU A 22 16.63 -26.40 26.80
CA GLU A 22 16.94 -25.84 28.14
C GLU A 22 18.37 -25.27 28.20
N ASP A 23 19.22 -25.61 27.23
CA ASP A 23 20.64 -25.29 27.26
C ASP A 23 20.91 -23.86 26.74
N ALA A 24 21.10 -22.92 27.65
CA ALA A 24 21.34 -21.50 27.37
C ALA A 24 22.82 -21.17 27.07
N THR A 25 23.49 -21.94 26.21
CA THR A 25 24.90 -21.66 25.87
C THR A 25 25.08 -20.56 24.83
N ASP A 26 24.11 -20.36 23.93
CA ASP A 26 24.13 -19.30 22.91
C ASP A 26 22.70 -18.88 22.53
N VAL A 27 22.37 -17.61 22.80
CA VAL A 27 21.03 -17.03 22.60
C VAL A 27 20.57 -17.16 21.15
N HIS A 28 21.48 -16.96 20.18
CA HIS A 28 21.13 -17.03 18.76
C HIS A 28 20.77 -18.46 18.34
N LYS A 29 21.58 -19.45 18.76
CA LYS A 29 21.30 -20.87 18.47
C LYS A 29 20.02 -21.35 19.16
N THR A 30 19.77 -20.92 20.39
CA THR A 30 18.54 -21.27 21.11
C THR A 30 17.32 -20.69 20.41
N TRP A 31 17.39 -19.43 19.96
CA TRP A 31 16.33 -18.80 19.19
C TRP A 31 16.08 -19.48 17.84
N ASP A 32 17.13 -19.82 17.10
CA ASP A 32 16.97 -20.52 15.81
C ASP A 32 16.30 -21.88 15.97
N ARG A 33 16.61 -22.62 17.05
CA ARG A 33 15.94 -23.88 17.39
C ARG A 33 14.46 -23.69 17.69
N ILE A 34 14.11 -22.66 18.48
CA ILE A 34 12.71 -22.31 18.80
C ILE A 34 11.98 -21.94 17.52
N LYS A 35 12.56 -21.05 16.70
CA LYS A 35 11.99 -20.60 15.45
C LYS A 35 11.74 -21.76 14.48
N THR A 36 12.71 -22.65 14.33
CA THR A 36 12.59 -23.81 13.43
C THR A 36 11.46 -24.74 13.87
N LYS A 37 11.31 -24.95 15.18
CA LYS A 37 10.23 -25.74 15.80
C LYS A 37 8.85 -25.14 15.61
N ILE A 38 8.73 -23.82 15.74
CA ILE A 38 7.47 -23.10 15.50
C ILE A 38 7.10 -23.16 14.01
N ILE A 39 8.07 -22.96 13.11
CA ILE A 39 7.85 -23.02 11.66
C ILE A 39 7.42 -24.43 11.25
N SER A 40 8.06 -25.49 11.76
CA SER A 40 7.67 -26.87 11.41
C SER A 40 6.26 -27.24 11.87
N LEU A 41 5.84 -26.77 13.06
CA LEU A 41 4.46 -26.91 13.51
C LEU A 41 3.48 -26.12 12.64
N ALA A 42 3.85 -24.90 12.27
CA ALA A 42 3.04 -24.07 11.37
C ALA A 42 2.88 -24.76 10.00
N ASP A 43 3.94 -25.27 9.40
CA ASP A 43 3.88 -25.93 8.09
C ASP A 43 3.06 -27.24 8.12
N ALA A 44 3.11 -27.98 9.23
CA ALA A 44 2.37 -29.24 9.38
C ALA A 44 0.85 -29.04 9.57
N PHE A 45 0.45 -28.02 10.31
CA PHE A 45 -0.95 -27.85 10.75
C PHE A 45 -1.66 -26.64 10.13
N ALA A 46 -0.93 -25.60 9.74
CA ALA A 46 -1.50 -24.49 8.99
C ALA A 46 -1.55 -24.87 7.51
N SER A 47 -2.74 -25.22 7.03
CA SER A 47 -2.96 -25.38 5.60
C SER A 47 -2.61 -24.05 4.92
N LEU A 48 -1.52 -24.03 4.17
CA LEU A 48 -1.17 -22.95 3.25
C LEU A 48 -2.22 -22.92 2.14
N LEU A 49 -3.37 -22.31 2.44
CA LEU A 49 -4.29 -21.92 1.38
C LEU A 49 -3.50 -20.94 0.51
N PRO A 50 -3.41 -21.16 -0.82
CA PRO A 50 -2.83 -20.17 -1.68
C PRO A 50 -3.60 -18.88 -1.42
N HIS A 51 -2.95 -17.92 -0.77
CA HIS A 51 -3.55 -16.64 -0.47
C HIS A 51 -3.92 -16.08 -1.84
N GLY A 52 -5.22 -16.06 -2.13
CA GLY A 52 -5.78 -15.75 -3.43
C GLY A 52 -5.53 -14.28 -3.72
N ARG A 53 -4.29 -13.93 -4.03
CA ARG A 53 -3.98 -12.63 -4.57
C ARG A 53 -4.72 -12.60 -5.88
N LEU A 54 -5.75 -11.77 -5.94
CA LEU A 54 -6.22 -11.27 -7.20
C LEU A 54 -4.96 -10.70 -7.87
N ASN A 55 -4.44 -11.39 -8.90
CA ASN A 55 -3.29 -10.96 -9.70
C ASN A 55 -3.59 -9.68 -10.50
N ARG A 56 -4.55 -8.90 -10.02
CA ARG A 56 -5.20 -7.77 -10.64
C ARG A 56 -4.88 -6.58 -9.76
N PRO A 57 -4.18 -5.58 -10.30
CA PRO A 57 -3.94 -4.32 -9.61
C PRO A 57 -5.25 -3.67 -9.17
N TRP A 58 -5.19 -2.80 -8.16
CA TRP A 58 -6.36 -2.13 -7.59
C TRP A 58 -7.13 -1.26 -8.61
N TRP A 59 -6.45 -0.72 -9.61
CA TRP A 59 -7.06 0.01 -10.73
C TRP A 59 -7.75 -0.88 -11.77
N TRP A 60 -7.71 -2.21 -11.61
CA TRP A 60 -8.27 -3.15 -12.58
C TRP A 60 -9.79 -3.25 -12.47
N SER A 61 -10.50 -2.94 -13.56
CA SER A 61 -11.97 -2.99 -13.60
C SER A 61 -12.50 -4.18 -14.42
N ARG A 62 -13.75 -4.59 -14.13
CA ARG A 62 -14.48 -5.58 -14.96
C ARG A 62 -14.61 -5.12 -16.41
N TRP A 63 -14.71 -3.81 -16.63
CA TRP A 63 -14.77 -3.21 -17.95
C TRP A 63 -13.45 -3.35 -18.72
N LEU A 64 -12.30 -3.11 -18.08
CA LEU A 64 -10.98 -3.39 -18.66
C LEU A 64 -10.81 -4.86 -19.04
N ALA A 65 -11.31 -5.78 -18.21
CA ALA A 65 -11.30 -7.20 -18.53
C ALA A 65 -12.08 -7.52 -19.82
N LYS A 66 -13.24 -6.88 -20.03
CA LYS A 66 -14.01 -7.02 -21.28
C LYS A 66 -13.25 -6.51 -22.49
N LEU A 67 -12.61 -5.33 -22.38
CA LEU A 67 -11.78 -4.77 -23.46
C LEU A 67 -10.58 -5.66 -23.78
N LEU A 68 -9.91 -6.21 -22.76
CA LEU A 68 -8.82 -7.16 -22.97
C LEU A 68 -9.29 -8.41 -23.72
N SER A 69 -10.46 -8.94 -23.36
CA SER A 69 -11.07 -10.08 -24.07
C SER A 69 -11.37 -9.76 -25.52
N ARG A 70 -11.89 -8.55 -25.83
CA ARG A 70 -12.11 -8.09 -27.22
C ARG A 70 -10.80 -7.98 -28.00
N LYS A 71 -9.78 -7.36 -27.42
CA LYS A 71 -8.42 -7.27 -28.02
C LYS A 71 -7.87 -8.65 -28.36
N ARG A 72 -7.95 -9.60 -27.41
CA ARG A 72 -7.50 -10.98 -27.60
C ARG A 72 -8.30 -11.71 -28.67
N ALA A 73 -9.62 -11.53 -28.70
CA ALA A 73 -10.47 -12.14 -29.72
C ALA A 73 -10.17 -11.58 -31.12
N ALA A 74 -9.98 -10.26 -31.26
CA ALA A 74 -9.60 -9.63 -32.52
C ALA A 74 -8.23 -10.12 -33.01
N TRP A 75 -7.25 -10.27 -32.10
CA TRP A 75 -5.94 -10.84 -32.43
C TRP A 75 -6.05 -12.28 -32.93
N LYS A 76 -6.82 -13.14 -32.26
CA LYS A 76 -7.06 -14.53 -32.71
C LYS A 76 -7.70 -14.58 -34.10
N ARG A 77 -8.68 -13.71 -34.37
CA ARG A 77 -9.32 -13.61 -35.70
C ARG A 77 -8.34 -13.17 -36.78
N PHE A 78 -7.48 -12.20 -36.47
CA PHE A 78 -6.43 -11.77 -37.38
C PHE A 78 -5.45 -12.91 -37.68
N LEU A 79 -4.97 -13.63 -36.65
CA LEU A 79 -4.08 -14.78 -36.85
C LEU A 79 -4.70 -15.90 -37.70
N ALA A 80 -6.02 -16.11 -37.61
CA ALA A 80 -6.70 -17.14 -38.37
C ALA A 80 -6.90 -16.80 -39.86
N THR A 81 -7.12 -15.52 -40.19
CA THR A 81 -7.43 -15.09 -41.57
C THR A 81 -6.26 -14.40 -42.28
N ASN A 82 -5.28 -13.88 -41.52
CA ASN A 82 -4.16 -13.05 -41.97
C ASN A 82 -4.55 -11.87 -42.90
N GLY A 83 -5.79 -11.39 -42.77
CA GLY A 83 -6.35 -10.34 -43.64
C GLY A 83 -6.13 -8.92 -43.10
N HIS A 84 -5.84 -7.98 -43.99
CA HIS A 84 -5.58 -6.56 -43.63
C HIS A 84 -6.75 -5.90 -42.89
N SER A 85 -8.01 -6.16 -43.31
CA SER A 85 -9.20 -5.65 -42.62
C SER A 85 -9.28 -6.12 -41.15
N ARG A 86 -8.92 -7.38 -40.87
CA ARG A 86 -8.87 -7.93 -39.50
C ARG A 86 -7.76 -7.31 -38.67
N TYR A 87 -6.64 -6.98 -39.31
CA TYR A 87 -5.54 -6.26 -38.67
C TYR A 87 -5.97 -4.86 -38.22
N LEU A 88 -6.65 -4.09 -39.08
CA LEU A 88 -7.20 -2.77 -38.72
C LEU A 88 -8.19 -2.86 -37.56
N GLN A 89 -9.06 -3.87 -37.56
CA GLN A 89 -9.98 -4.12 -36.45
C GLN A 89 -9.23 -4.40 -35.14
N TYR A 90 -8.18 -5.23 -35.19
CA TYR A 90 -7.32 -5.48 -34.03
C TYR A 90 -6.65 -4.20 -33.53
N LEU A 91 -6.10 -3.36 -34.41
CA LEU A 91 -5.48 -2.08 -34.04
C LEU A 91 -6.48 -1.17 -33.32
N LYS A 92 -7.72 -1.09 -33.80
CA LYS A 92 -8.79 -0.34 -33.12
C LYS A 92 -9.02 -0.85 -31.71
N GLU A 93 -9.23 -2.16 -31.53
CA GLU A 93 -9.46 -2.76 -30.21
C GLU A 93 -8.25 -2.59 -29.28
N ARG A 94 -7.02 -2.73 -29.82
CA ARG A 94 -5.78 -2.48 -29.08
C ARG A 94 -5.73 -1.05 -28.56
N ASN A 95 -5.92 -0.06 -29.44
CA ASN A 95 -5.86 1.36 -29.07
C ASN A 95 -6.93 1.72 -28.04
N THR A 96 -8.14 1.14 -28.14
CA THR A 96 -9.19 1.36 -27.14
C THR A 96 -8.81 0.78 -25.78
N TYR A 97 -8.23 -0.42 -25.73
CA TYR A 97 -7.75 -1.04 -24.50
C TYR A 97 -6.57 -0.26 -23.90
N ASP A 98 -5.59 0.15 -24.70
CA ASP A 98 -4.39 0.84 -24.22
C ASP A 98 -4.76 2.22 -23.62
N ARG A 99 -5.66 2.98 -24.26
CA ARG A 99 -6.23 4.22 -23.69
C ARG A 99 -6.96 3.97 -22.39
N ALA A 100 -7.92 3.04 -22.40
CA ALA A 100 -8.69 2.67 -21.23
C ALA A 100 -7.82 2.26 -20.03
N GLN A 101 -6.75 1.52 -20.29
CA GLN A 101 -5.80 1.08 -19.26
C GLN A 101 -5.04 2.27 -18.68
N SER A 102 -4.55 3.17 -19.54
CA SER A 102 -3.85 4.40 -19.11
C SER A 102 -4.76 5.29 -18.26
N ASP A 103 -5.99 5.52 -18.72
CA ASP A 103 -6.97 6.35 -18.00
C ASP A 103 -7.35 5.76 -16.65
N SER A 104 -7.52 4.43 -16.57
CA SER A 104 -7.84 3.76 -15.31
C SER A 104 -6.72 3.87 -14.29
N LYS A 105 -5.45 3.76 -14.73
CA LYS A 105 -4.28 3.97 -13.87
C LYS A 105 -4.24 5.41 -13.36
N LYS A 106 -4.34 6.39 -14.25
CA LYS A 106 -4.31 7.82 -13.89
C LYS A 106 -5.42 8.18 -12.90
N ARG A 107 -6.65 7.72 -13.14
CA ARG A 107 -7.78 7.96 -12.22
C ARG A 107 -7.53 7.39 -10.84
N TYR A 108 -6.96 6.19 -10.77
CA TYR A 108 -6.60 5.57 -9.50
C TYR A 108 -5.51 6.35 -8.76
N GLU A 109 -4.47 6.79 -9.46
CA GLU A 109 -3.39 7.62 -8.91
C GLU A 109 -3.93 8.95 -8.38
N LEU A 110 -4.77 9.65 -9.15
CA LEU A 110 -5.44 10.88 -8.70
C LEU A 110 -6.32 10.64 -7.46
N THR A 111 -7.03 9.51 -7.41
CA THR A 111 -7.86 9.16 -6.25
C THR A 111 -7.00 8.90 -5.01
N LEU A 112 -5.83 8.26 -5.16
CA LEU A 112 -4.88 8.04 -4.06
C LEU A 112 -4.29 9.36 -3.56
N GLU A 113 -3.96 10.27 -4.46
CA GLU A 113 -3.43 11.60 -4.14
C GLU A 113 -4.46 12.42 -3.35
N GLN A 114 -5.71 12.47 -3.83
CA GLN A 114 -6.81 13.15 -3.13
C GLN A 114 -7.06 12.56 -1.73
N LYS A 115 -6.92 11.24 -1.59
CA LYS A 115 -7.10 10.52 -0.31
C LYS A 115 -5.82 10.38 0.49
N SER A 116 -4.72 11.02 0.11
CA SER A 116 -3.43 10.88 0.78
C SER A 116 -3.50 11.26 2.27
N LYS A 117 -4.25 12.32 2.58
CA LYS A 117 -4.44 12.81 3.96
C LYS A 117 -5.35 11.90 4.79
N THR A 118 -6.41 11.35 4.19
CA THR A 118 -7.39 10.49 4.89
C THR A 118 -6.91 9.04 4.99
N CYS A 119 -6.16 8.56 4.01
CA CYS A 119 -5.69 7.18 3.89
C CYS A 119 -4.18 7.11 3.55
N PRO A 120 -3.30 7.63 4.41
CA PRO A 120 -1.87 7.73 4.13
C PRO A 120 -1.24 6.37 3.83
N LYS A 121 -1.68 5.31 4.51
CA LYS A 121 -1.16 3.94 4.30
C LYS A 121 -1.38 3.41 2.88
N ALA A 122 -2.51 3.76 2.24
CA ALA A 122 -2.80 3.34 0.87
C ALA A 122 -1.90 4.08 -0.13
N TYR A 123 -1.66 5.38 0.10
CA TYR A 123 -0.76 6.18 -0.69
C TYR A 123 0.69 5.71 -0.56
N TYR A 124 1.22 5.59 0.66
CA TYR A 124 2.58 5.12 0.88
C TYR A 124 2.78 3.66 0.44
N GLY A 125 1.77 2.81 0.60
CA GLY A 125 1.81 1.45 0.05
C GLY A 125 1.90 1.43 -1.48
N TYR A 126 1.21 2.35 -2.17
CA TYR A 126 1.35 2.52 -3.62
C TYR A 126 2.76 3.00 -4.00
N VAL A 127 3.26 4.04 -3.35
CA VAL A 127 4.61 4.58 -3.58
C VAL A 127 5.67 3.50 -3.36
N GLN A 128 5.59 2.75 -2.26
CA GLN A 128 6.49 1.64 -1.97
C GLN A 128 6.41 0.53 -3.01
N SER A 129 5.20 0.23 -3.52
CA SER A 129 5.03 -0.75 -4.62
C SER A 129 5.66 -0.30 -5.95
N LYS A 130 5.99 0.99 -6.08
CA LYS A 130 6.66 1.59 -7.25
C LYS A 130 8.14 1.86 -7.00
N ALA A 131 8.60 1.80 -5.76
CA ALA A 131 10.01 1.95 -5.45
C ALA A 131 10.82 0.82 -6.10
N ALA A 132 12.00 1.17 -6.63
CA ALA A 132 12.91 0.19 -7.22
C ALA A 132 13.44 -0.79 -6.17
N THR A 133 13.58 -0.30 -4.93
CA THR A 133 14.06 -1.07 -3.78
C THR A 133 12.88 -1.68 -3.04
N GLY A 134 12.73 -3.00 -3.11
CA GLY A 134 11.71 -3.75 -2.35
C GLY A 134 12.07 -3.99 -0.89
N GLU A 135 13.11 -3.32 -0.37
CA GLU A 135 13.59 -3.52 0.98
C GLU A 135 12.65 -2.87 2.00
N ALA A 136 12.25 -3.64 3.01
CA ALA A 136 11.41 -3.15 4.10
C ALA A 136 12.12 -2.10 4.97
N ILE A 137 13.45 -2.19 5.04
CA ILE A 137 14.34 -1.29 5.80
C ILE A 137 15.37 -0.77 4.81
N GLY A 138 15.40 0.55 4.59
CA GLY A 138 16.38 1.19 3.73
C GLY A 138 17.83 1.00 4.22
N CYS A 139 18.83 1.37 3.42
CA CYS A 139 20.23 1.30 3.84
C CYS A 139 20.46 2.18 5.08
N ILE A 140 20.82 1.56 6.20
CA ILE A 140 21.23 2.24 7.43
C ILE A 140 22.75 2.46 7.31
N ARG A 141 23.27 3.56 7.87
CA ARG A 141 24.72 3.76 7.95
C ARG A 141 25.26 3.09 9.20
N ASP A 142 26.36 2.38 9.07
CA ASP A 142 27.11 1.88 10.24
C ASP A 142 27.77 3.05 10.99
N ALA A 143 28.40 2.75 12.13
CA ALA A 143 29.15 3.73 12.93
C ALA A 143 30.33 4.37 12.16
N GLY A 144 30.80 3.72 11.08
CA GLY A 144 31.82 4.24 10.18
C GLY A 144 31.27 5.07 9.00
N GLY A 145 29.95 5.25 8.90
CA GLY A 145 29.29 5.98 7.84
C GLY A 145 29.05 5.19 6.54
N ASN A 146 29.39 3.90 6.48
CA ASN A 146 29.20 3.04 5.32
C ASN A 146 27.75 2.53 5.23
N PRO A 147 27.20 2.36 4.02
CA PRO A 147 25.87 1.81 3.84
C PRO A 147 25.85 0.31 4.16
N THR A 148 24.96 -0.09 5.09
CA THR A 148 24.67 -1.50 5.36
C THR A 148 23.71 -2.05 4.30
N ILE A 149 24.13 -3.13 3.63
CA ILE A 149 23.40 -3.72 2.52
C ILE A 149 22.68 -4.98 3.02
N THR A 150 23.34 -5.78 3.85
CA THR A 150 22.77 -7.05 4.33
C THR A 150 21.82 -6.84 5.50
N SER A 151 20.85 -7.73 5.64
CA SER A 151 19.90 -7.71 6.77
C SER A 151 20.59 -7.89 8.12
N LEU A 152 21.68 -8.65 8.16
CA LEU A 152 22.51 -8.84 9.35
C LEU A 152 23.24 -7.55 9.72
N GLU A 153 23.92 -6.90 8.77
CA GLU A 153 24.59 -5.61 9.00
C GLU A 153 23.60 -4.55 9.50
N LYS A 154 22.42 -4.47 8.89
CA LYS A 154 21.35 -3.56 9.32
C LYS A 154 20.90 -3.84 10.76
N ALA A 155 20.77 -5.12 11.14
CA ALA A 155 20.39 -5.50 12.50
C ALA A 155 21.49 -5.15 13.52
N SER A 156 22.75 -5.41 13.20
CA SER A 156 23.88 -5.05 14.06
C SER A 156 24.03 -3.53 14.23
N ALA A 157 23.89 -2.75 13.15
CA ALA A 157 23.93 -1.29 13.22
C ALA A 157 22.80 -0.72 14.09
N LEU A 158 21.59 -1.29 14.00
CA LEU A 158 20.48 -0.93 14.88
C LEU A 158 20.75 -1.30 16.34
N GLN A 159 21.25 -2.51 16.59
CA GLN A 159 21.60 -2.96 17.93
C GLN A 159 22.60 -1.99 18.59
N GLN A 160 23.69 -1.67 17.89
CA GLN A 160 24.70 -0.75 18.39
C GLN A 160 24.12 0.63 18.71
N HIS A 161 23.32 1.19 17.80
CA HIS A 161 22.66 2.49 18.04
C HIS A 161 21.77 2.46 19.30
N TYR A 162 21.02 1.38 19.51
CA TYR A 162 20.20 1.25 20.71
C TYR A 162 21.05 1.11 21.98
N GLU A 163 22.10 0.27 21.96
CA GLU A 163 23.02 0.11 23.10
C GLU A 163 23.66 1.45 23.51
N GLU A 164 24.12 2.24 22.54
CA GLU A 164 24.68 3.58 22.77
C GLU A 164 23.63 4.56 23.33
N SER A 165 22.40 4.53 22.82
CA SER A 165 21.33 5.41 23.31
C SER A 165 20.88 5.06 24.73
N PHE A 166 20.96 3.79 25.13
CA PHE A 166 20.53 3.32 26.45
C PHE A 166 21.61 3.42 27.53
N THR A 167 22.89 3.51 27.15
CA THR A 167 24.00 3.61 28.12
C THR A 167 24.09 5.00 28.79
N GLY A 168 23.46 6.03 28.22
CA GLY A 168 23.40 7.38 28.80
C GLY A 168 22.38 7.57 29.93
N ASP A 169 21.43 6.64 30.12
CA ASP A 169 20.31 6.77 31.07
C ASP A 169 20.46 5.91 32.35
N LEU A 170 21.61 5.27 32.57
CA LEU A 170 21.86 4.40 33.72
C LEU A 170 21.83 5.13 35.09
N ASP A 171 21.93 6.46 35.12
CA ASP A 171 21.78 7.25 36.36
C ASP A 171 20.31 7.55 36.73
N ASN A 172 19.36 7.28 35.84
CA ASN A 172 17.95 7.37 36.14
C ASN A 172 17.40 5.96 36.39
N ALA A 173 17.49 5.52 37.64
CA ALA A 173 16.84 4.31 38.11
C ALA A 173 15.42 4.21 37.54
N LEU A 174 15.16 3.15 36.76
CA LEU A 174 13.84 2.85 36.22
C LEU A 174 12.83 2.94 37.38
N PRO A 175 11.81 3.82 37.33
CA PRO A 175 10.78 3.81 38.35
C PRO A 175 10.13 2.42 38.27
N ALA A 176 10.06 1.71 39.39
CA ALA A 176 9.41 0.41 39.48
C ALA A 176 7.93 0.55 39.12
N HIS A 177 7.60 0.50 37.83
CA HIS A 177 6.22 0.47 37.37
C HIS A 177 5.76 -0.98 37.45
N SER A 178 5.17 -1.32 38.61
CA SER A 178 4.26 -2.45 38.73
C SER A 178 3.25 -2.34 37.59
N ILE A 179 3.21 -3.33 36.70
CA ILE A 179 2.23 -3.40 35.61
C ILE A 179 0.88 -3.75 36.24
N THR A 180 0.24 -2.78 36.89
CA THR A 180 -1.19 -2.78 37.12
C THR A 180 -1.80 -1.96 35.99
N THR A 181 -2.42 -2.68 35.07
CA THR A 181 -3.01 -2.14 33.85
C THR A 181 -4.21 -1.25 34.20
N GLU A 182 -3.97 0.04 34.40
CA GLU A 182 -5.00 1.06 34.26
C GLU A 182 -4.72 1.88 32.99
N TYR A 183 -5.47 1.57 31.93
CA TYR A 183 -5.49 2.36 30.70
C TYR A 183 -6.14 3.73 30.99
N LYS A 184 -5.33 4.74 31.30
CA LYS A 184 -5.75 6.14 31.13
C LYS A 184 -5.59 6.55 29.67
N ALA A 185 -6.72 6.78 29.03
CA ALA A 185 -6.83 7.30 27.67
C ALA A 185 -6.07 8.64 27.55
N TRP A 186 -5.05 8.67 26.68
CA TRP A 186 -4.42 9.91 26.25
C TRP A 186 -5.41 10.72 25.42
N SER A 187 -6.17 11.60 26.07
CA SER A 187 -6.80 12.75 25.42
C SER A 187 -5.90 13.96 25.65
N GLN A 188 -5.15 14.36 24.62
CA GLN A 188 -4.45 15.64 24.63
C GLN A 188 -5.47 16.77 24.47
N PRO A 189 -5.40 17.85 25.27
CA PRO A 189 -6.27 19.01 25.09
C PRO A 189 -5.84 19.80 23.85
N GLN A 190 -6.74 19.89 22.86
CA GLN A 190 -6.60 20.77 21.72
C GLN A 190 -6.95 22.20 22.16
N THR A 191 -5.97 23.10 22.21
CA THR A 191 -6.18 24.52 22.50
C THR A 191 -6.97 25.19 21.38
N GLU A 192 -7.98 25.97 21.78
CA GLU A 192 -9.06 26.51 20.93
C GLU A 192 -8.58 27.49 19.84
N GLU A 193 -7.37 28.04 19.97
CA GLU A 193 -6.78 28.99 19.01
C GLU A 193 -6.50 28.38 17.63
N THR A 194 -6.24 27.06 17.56
CA THR A 194 -5.91 26.39 16.29
C THR A 194 -7.13 26.14 15.40
N LYS A 195 -8.34 26.12 15.97
CA LYS A 195 -9.59 25.90 15.22
C LYS A 195 -9.99 27.11 14.39
N GLY A 196 -9.72 28.33 14.87
CA GLY A 196 -10.04 29.57 14.15
C GLY A 196 -9.24 29.70 12.84
N ILE A 197 -7.93 29.50 12.91
CA ILE A 197 -7.02 29.65 11.76
C ILE A 197 -7.29 28.60 10.67
N GLN A 198 -7.75 27.42 11.06
CA GLN A 198 -8.01 26.31 10.14
C GLN A 198 -9.36 26.45 9.41
N ASN A 199 -10.34 27.08 10.07
CA ASN A 199 -11.62 27.42 9.44
C ASN A 199 -11.43 28.49 8.35
N ASP A 200 -10.64 29.54 8.65
CA ASP A 200 -10.42 30.64 7.71
C ASP A 200 -9.68 30.21 6.43
N LYS A 201 -8.66 29.35 6.55
CA LYS A 201 -7.96 28.80 5.38
C LYS A 201 -8.86 27.88 4.54
N SER A 202 -9.78 27.16 5.17
CA SER A 202 -10.72 26.28 4.47
C SER A 202 -11.77 27.09 3.71
N GLN A 203 -12.25 28.19 4.28
CA GLN A 203 -13.18 29.09 3.61
C GLN A 203 -12.54 29.84 2.44
N LEU A 204 -11.29 30.27 2.57
CA LEU A 204 -10.55 30.91 1.47
C LEU A 204 -10.33 29.96 0.28
N LEU A 205 -10.05 28.68 0.52
CA LEU A 205 -9.92 27.68 -0.55
C LEU A 205 -11.25 27.40 -1.26
N LEU A 206 -12.37 27.35 -0.53
CA LEU A 206 -13.70 27.19 -1.12
C LEU A 206 -14.11 28.41 -1.96
N ALA A 207 -13.83 29.62 -1.47
CA ALA A 207 -14.09 30.85 -2.21
C ALA A 207 -13.29 30.92 -3.53
N ALA A 208 -12.01 30.54 -3.50
CA ALA A 208 -11.16 30.48 -4.70
C ALA A 208 -11.68 29.45 -5.72
N TYR A 209 -12.17 28.30 -5.26
CA TYR A 209 -12.74 27.27 -6.12
C TYR A 209 -14.03 27.73 -6.82
N HIS A 210 -14.94 28.39 -6.08
CA HIS A 210 -16.16 28.94 -6.67
C HIS A 210 -15.87 30.05 -7.69
N GLN A 211 -14.89 30.91 -7.41
CA GLN A 211 -14.47 31.94 -8.37
C GLN A 211 -13.89 31.34 -9.66
N GLN A 212 -13.18 30.20 -9.57
CA GLN A 212 -12.68 29.48 -10.73
C GLN A 212 -13.80 28.87 -11.58
N LEU A 213 -14.86 28.34 -10.94
CA LEU A 213 -16.02 27.80 -11.64
C LEU A 213 -16.80 28.90 -12.37
N GLU A 214 -17.01 30.06 -11.76
CA GLU A 214 -17.66 31.20 -12.43
C GLU A 214 -16.85 31.72 -13.63
N GLN A 215 -15.51 31.71 -13.53
CA GLN A 215 -14.66 32.09 -14.65
C GLN A 215 -14.70 31.06 -15.79
N ALA A 216 -14.86 29.78 -15.48
CA ALA A 216 -15.04 28.74 -16.49
C ALA A 216 -16.40 28.88 -17.19
N ASP A 217 -17.47 29.13 -16.44
CA ASP A 217 -18.83 29.27 -16.99
C ASP A 217 -18.98 30.53 -17.86
N LYS A 218 -18.30 31.63 -17.48
CA LYS A 218 -18.21 32.84 -18.32
C LYS A 218 -17.42 32.61 -19.61
N ARG A 219 -16.34 31.81 -19.57
CA ARG A 219 -15.58 31.44 -20.78
C ARG A 219 -16.42 30.55 -21.70
N ASP A 220 -17.14 29.58 -21.15
CA ASP A 220 -17.99 28.70 -21.94
C ASP A 220 -19.17 29.48 -22.54
N SER A 221 -19.80 30.40 -21.79
CA SER A 221 -20.81 31.33 -22.35
C SER A 221 -20.27 32.23 -23.46
N GLN A 222 -19.02 32.72 -23.35
CA GLN A 222 -18.39 33.49 -24.43
C GLN A 222 -18.08 32.62 -25.66
N LEU A 223 -17.69 31.36 -25.47
CA LEU A 223 -17.49 30.40 -26.56
C LEU A 223 -18.82 30.08 -27.26
N TRP A 224 -19.92 29.96 -26.51
CA TRP A 224 -21.26 29.77 -27.06
C TRP A 224 -21.79 31.00 -27.83
N GLN A 225 -21.46 32.23 -27.39
CA GLN A 225 -21.80 33.45 -28.13
C GLN A 225 -21.00 33.59 -29.44
N ARG A 226 -19.75 33.11 -29.46
CA ARG A 226 -18.88 33.14 -30.66
C ARG A 226 -19.20 32.04 -31.69
N ALA A 227 -19.86 30.97 -31.24
CA ALA A 227 -20.27 29.84 -32.08
C ALA A 227 -21.71 29.94 -32.59
N ARG A 228 -22.41 31.07 -32.36
CA ARG A 228 -23.73 31.32 -32.95
C ARG A 228 -23.53 31.66 -34.44
N PRO A 229 -24.01 30.83 -35.38
CA PRO A 229 -23.89 31.13 -36.81
C PRO A 229 -24.72 32.39 -37.13
N GLU A 230 -24.15 33.31 -37.92
CA GLU A 230 -24.90 34.38 -38.57
C GLU A 230 -25.81 33.75 -39.62
N GLU A 231 -26.99 33.32 -39.18
CA GLU A 231 -28.18 33.33 -40.03
C GLU A 231 -28.75 34.74 -39.93
N ASP A 232 -28.45 35.57 -40.93
CA ASP A 232 -29.30 36.66 -41.47
C ASP A 232 -28.42 37.75 -42.12
N ALA A 233 -28.15 37.59 -43.42
CA ALA A 233 -27.99 38.70 -44.34
C ALA A 233 -28.33 38.20 -45.75
N GLN A 234 -29.58 38.44 -46.13
CA GLN A 234 -30.10 38.42 -47.50
C GLN A 234 -29.38 39.42 -48.40
#